data_AF-A0A523V5G3-F1
#
_entry.id   AF-A0A523V5G3-F1
#
_cell.length_a   1.000
_cell.length_b   1.000
_cell.length_c   1.000
_cell.angle_alpha   90.00
_cell.angle_beta   90.00
_cell.angle_gamma   90.00
#
_symmetry.space_group_name_H-M   'P 1'
#
loop_
_entity.id
_entity.type
_entity.pdbx_description
1 polymer ?
#
loop_
_entity_poly.entity_id
_entity_poly.type
_entity_poly.pdbx_seq_one_letter_code
_entity_poly.pdbx_strand_id
1 'polypeptide(L)'
;MKDAYNEILEYINTLEIIDTHEHLPCKEEDRDMDADVLIEFLGHYFSRDLISAGLPMEDHDRVIEEKLPIMEKWRMVEPYWKVSGYTGYGRALDIVARDIYGIGKIDGSTIEELNDKFLKTLKPGHFKKILKDKCKIKTSLLNVETLDKKYDPREERSIHCDKEFFSPVYSITNLVYPNFWSQIEKIEKQSGIRITSFSRWLEATETMIEKAYSMGAVALKNPLAYSRTLKYERTTISRAEEEFNRVFGTKHMPDWDDRPAPTGKAFQDYMFHFILDIANRKNLIVQIHTGIQEGNGNILSNSNPELLSNLFLQYPDVTFDIFHMSYPYQNELTVLAKNFANVFIDMCWAHIVSPNASVNALLEWFDTVPLNKISAFGADYVFIDGVYGHLKLAQQDVAKALSIKVDEGLFDMDRANEVAGMLFYENPKNIFRLKV
;
A
#
# COMPACT_ATOMS: atom_id res chain seq x y z
N MET A 1 -1.81 -20.20 -26.30
CA MET A 1 -2.08 -20.22 -24.85
C MET A 1 -1.09 -21.02 -23.99
N LYS A 2 -1.13 -22.37 -23.85
CA LYS A 2 -0.30 -23.06 -22.82
C LYS A 2 1.20 -22.86 -22.98
N ASP A 3 1.72 -22.88 -24.21
CA ASP A 3 3.17 -22.81 -24.44
C ASP A 3 3.71 -21.39 -24.18
N ALA A 4 3.10 -20.35 -24.78
CA ALA A 4 3.49 -18.96 -24.56
C ALA A 4 3.33 -18.51 -23.09
N TYR A 5 2.22 -18.88 -22.43
CA TYR A 5 2.01 -18.56 -21.01
C TYR A 5 3.11 -19.16 -20.12
N ASN A 6 3.43 -20.44 -20.31
CA ASN A 6 4.42 -21.11 -19.48
C ASN A 6 5.82 -20.51 -19.68
N GLU A 7 6.21 -20.22 -20.92
CA GLU A 7 7.51 -19.63 -21.24
C GLU A 7 7.65 -18.20 -20.68
N ILE A 8 6.62 -17.35 -20.83
CA ILE A 8 6.60 -16.00 -20.23
C ILE A 8 6.64 -16.09 -18.71
N LEU A 9 5.87 -16.99 -18.10
CA LEU A 9 5.87 -17.16 -16.65
C LEU A 9 7.22 -17.66 -16.13
N GLU A 10 7.88 -18.59 -16.84
CA GLU A 10 9.22 -19.05 -16.51
C GLU A 10 10.22 -17.89 -16.53
N TYR A 11 10.19 -17.06 -17.58
CA TYR A 11 10.99 -15.84 -17.66
C TYR A 11 10.69 -14.88 -16.50
N ILE A 12 9.42 -14.58 -16.22
CA ILE A 12 9.01 -13.68 -15.12
C ILE A 12 9.54 -14.17 -13.77
N ASN A 13 9.53 -15.48 -13.51
CA ASN A 13 10.08 -16.04 -12.28
C ASN A 13 11.60 -15.87 -12.14
N THR A 14 12.31 -15.53 -13.24
CA THR A 14 13.74 -15.23 -13.18
C THR A 14 14.03 -13.80 -12.72
N LEU A 15 13.10 -12.88 -12.92
CA LEU A 15 13.29 -11.44 -12.73
C LEU A 15 13.59 -11.06 -11.28
N GLU A 16 14.40 -10.01 -11.13
CA GLU A 16 14.44 -9.19 -9.93
C GLU A 16 13.22 -8.25 -9.95
N ILE A 17 12.60 -8.02 -8.79
CA ILE A 17 11.32 -7.29 -8.67
C ILE A 17 11.52 -6.04 -7.82
N ILE A 18 10.86 -4.94 -8.19
CA ILE A 18 10.64 -3.82 -7.27
C ILE A 18 9.20 -3.89 -6.79
N ASP A 19 9.06 -3.84 -5.49
CA ASP A 19 7.78 -3.84 -4.79
C ASP A 19 7.43 -2.39 -4.43
N THR A 20 6.44 -1.84 -5.12
CA THR A 20 6.14 -0.40 -5.11
C THR A 20 5.44 0.11 -3.87
N HIS A 21 4.98 -0.76 -2.97
CA HIS A 21 4.45 -0.35 -1.68
C HIS A 21 4.32 -1.50 -0.68
N GLU A 22 4.65 -1.22 0.58
CA GLU A 22 4.45 -2.14 1.71
C GLU A 22 4.09 -1.42 3.01
N HIS A 23 3.47 -2.18 3.90
CA HIS A 23 3.17 -1.80 5.29
C HIS A 23 3.83 -2.74 6.32
N LEU A 24 4.85 -3.50 5.90
CA LEU A 24 5.58 -4.45 6.74
C LEU A 24 6.22 -3.79 7.97
N PRO A 25 6.54 -4.56 9.02
CA PRO A 25 7.40 -4.07 10.11
C PRO A 25 8.73 -3.55 9.55
N CYS A 26 9.18 -2.39 10.01
CA CYS A 26 10.31 -1.70 9.37
C CYS A 26 11.66 -2.40 9.60
N LYS A 27 11.70 -3.33 10.55
CA LYS A 27 12.76 -4.30 10.83
C LYS A 27 12.13 -5.64 11.16
N GLU A 28 12.87 -6.72 10.93
CA GLU A 28 12.39 -8.07 11.27
C GLU A 28 12.16 -8.25 12.79
N GLU A 29 12.92 -7.54 13.61
CA GLU A 29 12.79 -7.52 15.08
C GLU A 29 11.47 -6.89 15.56
N ASP A 30 10.81 -6.10 14.71
CA ASP A 30 9.54 -5.43 15.02
C ASP A 30 8.32 -6.36 14.81
N ARG A 31 8.54 -7.59 14.33
CA ARG A 31 7.45 -8.57 14.17
C ARG A 31 6.80 -8.90 15.51
N ASP A 32 5.50 -9.20 15.46
CA ASP A 32 4.79 -9.65 16.65
C ASP A 32 5.20 -11.07 17.02
N MET A 33 5.93 -11.18 18.12
CA MET A 33 6.45 -12.46 18.63
C MET A 33 5.39 -13.29 19.36
N ASP A 34 4.23 -12.69 19.66
CA ASP A 34 3.07 -13.39 20.24
C ASP A 34 2.10 -13.91 19.16
N ALA A 35 2.35 -13.63 17.87
CA ALA A 35 1.47 -14.04 16.79
C ALA A 35 1.45 -15.57 16.60
N ASP A 36 0.26 -16.09 16.28
CA ASP A 36 0.05 -17.39 15.66
C ASP A 36 -0.33 -17.21 14.18
N VAL A 37 -0.43 -18.30 13.42
CA VAL A 37 -0.68 -18.19 11.98
C VAL A 37 -2.02 -17.54 11.63
N LEU A 38 -3.04 -17.63 12.50
CA LEU A 38 -4.33 -16.98 12.26
C LEU A 38 -4.27 -15.50 12.59
N ILE A 39 -3.54 -15.10 13.64
CA ILE A 39 -3.25 -13.68 13.89
C ILE A 39 -2.55 -13.06 12.68
N GLU A 40 -1.53 -13.74 12.14
CA GLU A 40 -0.79 -13.25 10.96
C GLU A 40 -1.71 -13.16 9.73
N PHE A 41 -2.40 -14.25 9.37
CA PHE A 41 -3.16 -14.33 8.11
C PHE A 41 -4.45 -13.51 8.13
N LEU A 42 -5.04 -13.29 9.30
CA LEU A 42 -6.27 -12.51 9.47
C LEU A 42 -6.01 -11.08 9.99
N GLY A 43 -4.76 -10.72 10.26
CA GLY A 43 -4.38 -9.36 10.63
C GLY A 43 -4.54 -8.31 9.51
N HIS A 44 -4.95 -8.73 8.30
CA HIS A 44 -5.14 -7.84 7.16
C HIS A 44 -6.28 -8.30 6.23
N TYR A 45 -6.13 -8.12 4.92
CA TYR A 45 -7.19 -8.24 3.92
C TYR A 45 -8.14 -9.45 4.02
N PHE A 46 -7.64 -10.65 4.29
CA PHE A 46 -8.49 -11.84 4.22
C PHE A 46 -9.57 -11.87 5.32
N SER A 47 -9.32 -11.26 6.48
CA SER A 47 -10.37 -11.13 7.50
C SER A 47 -11.57 -10.34 7.00
N ARG A 48 -11.38 -9.40 6.06
CA ARG A 48 -12.46 -8.62 5.46
C ARG A 48 -13.39 -9.47 4.62
N ASP A 49 -12.86 -10.46 3.89
CA ASP A 49 -13.72 -11.42 3.19
C ASP A 49 -14.51 -12.27 4.18
N LEU A 50 -13.88 -12.73 5.26
CA LEU A 50 -14.55 -13.53 6.29
C LEU A 50 -15.69 -12.74 6.97
N ILE A 51 -15.45 -11.48 7.34
CA ILE A 51 -16.46 -10.60 7.92
C ILE A 51 -17.57 -10.33 6.91
N SER A 52 -17.24 -10.07 5.64
CA SER A 52 -18.23 -9.90 4.58
C SER A 52 -19.05 -11.19 4.33
N ALA A 53 -18.47 -12.36 4.58
CA ALA A 53 -19.15 -13.65 4.52
C ALA A 53 -20.00 -13.94 5.78
N GLY A 54 -19.96 -13.08 6.79
CA GLY A 54 -20.80 -13.13 7.98
C GLY A 54 -20.08 -13.50 9.28
N LEU A 55 -18.75 -13.53 9.33
CA LEU A 55 -18.01 -13.72 10.59
C LEU A 55 -18.36 -12.56 11.56
N PRO A 56 -18.91 -12.85 12.76
CA PRO A 56 -19.15 -11.81 13.75
C PRO A 56 -17.86 -11.10 14.14
N MET A 57 -17.92 -9.77 14.29
CA MET A 57 -16.73 -9.00 14.69
C MET A 57 -16.18 -9.46 16.04
N GLU A 58 -17.06 -9.80 16.98
CA GLU A 58 -16.66 -10.36 18.29
C GLU A 58 -15.83 -11.64 18.14
N ASP A 59 -16.19 -12.54 17.22
CA ASP A 59 -15.42 -13.76 16.98
C ASP A 59 -14.09 -13.46 16.28
N HIS A 60 -14.07 -12.51 15.34
CA HIS A 60 -12.84 -12.01 14.72
C HIS A 60 -11.88 -11.44 15.78
N ASP A 61 -12.37 -10.55 16.65
CA ASP A 61 -11.56 -9.87 17.66
C ASP A 61 -10.99 -10.90 18.65
N ARG A 62 -11.78 -11.91 19.04
CA ARG A 62 -11.28 -13.03 19.85
C ARG A 62 -10.17 -13.83 19.17
N VAL A 63 -10.27 -14.07 17.86
CA VAL A 63 -9.22 -14.77 17.11
C VAL A 63 -7.91 -13.98 17.09
N ILE A 64 -7.98 -12.65 16.97
CA ILE A 64 -6.81 -11.77 16.88
C ILE A 64 -6.22 -11.43 18.27
N GLU A 65 -7.06 -11.20 19.27
CA GLU A 65 -6.63 -10.62 20.56
C GLU A 65 -6.50 -11.66 21.69
N GLU A 66 -7.29 -12.73 21.69
CA GLU A 66 -7.26 -13.74 22.76
C GLU A 66 -6.19 -14.81 22.52
N LYS A 67 -5.52 -15.24 23.60
CA LYS A 67 -4.57 -16.37 23.59
C LYS A 67 -5.31 -17.71 23.69
N LEU A 68 -6.03 -18.07 22.63
CA LEU A 68 -6.75 -19.35 22.51
C LEU A 68 -5.91 -20.40 21.77
N PRO A 69 -6.13 -21.72 22.00
CA PRO A 69 -5.55 -22.77 21.17
C PRO A 69 -5.92 -22.60 19.69
N ILE A 70 -4.98 -22.87 18.78
CA ILE A 70 -5.18 -22.62 17.34
C ILE A 70 -6.41 -23.33 16.75
N MET A 71 -6.71 -24.54 17.21
CA MET A 71 -7.88 -25.31 16.76
C MET A 71 -9.21 -24.67 17.20
N GLU A 72 -9.22 -23.99 18.35
CA GLU A 72 -10.39 -23.26 18.82
C GLU A 72 -10.64 -22.03 17.95
N LYS A 73 -9.58 -21.25 17.67
CA LYS A 73 -9.64 -20.13 16.73
C LYS A 73 -10.09 -20.59 15.33
N TRP A 74 -9.54 -21.69 14.84
CA TRP A 74 -9.89 -22.26 13.54
C TRP A 74 -11.39 -22.56 13.42
N ARG A 75 -12.00 -23.18 14.43
CA ARG A 75 -13.43 -23.53 14.42
C ARG A 75 -14.34 -22.29 14.30
N MET A 76 -13.92 -21.15 14.81
CA MET A 76 -14.66 -19.88 14.68
C MET A 76 -14.66 -19.39 13.23
N VAL A 77 -13.53 -19.50 12.54
CA VAL A 77 -13.34 -18.94 11.20
C VAL A 77 -13.65 -19.93 10.06
N GLU A 78 -13.60 -21.23 10.32
CA GLU A 78 -13.70 -22.29 9.31
C GLU A 78 -14.90 -22.16 8.35
N PRO A 79 -16.14 -21.87 8.83
CA PRO A 79 -17.29 -21.74 7.92
C PRO A 79 -17.11 -20.62 6.90
N TYR A 80 -16.54 -19.49 7.33
CA TYR A 80 -16.32 -18.30 6.54
C TYR A 80 -15.07 -18.44 5.64
N TRP A 81 -14.06 -19.15 6.12
CA TRP A 81 -12.87 -19.52 5.34
C TRP A 81 -13.26 -20.35 4.12
N LYS A 82 -14.15 -21.36 4.29
CA LYS A 82 -14.57 -22.27 3.21
C LYS A 82 -15.24 -21.54 2.04
N VAL A 83 -15.99 -20.49 2.32
CA VAL A 83 -16.69 -19.72 1.28
C VAL A 83 -15.84 -18.58 0.72
N SER A 84 -14.85 -18.11 1.47
CA SER A 84 -13.97 -17.01 1.08
C SER A 84 -12.66 -17.47 0.44
N GLY A 85 -12.23 -18.73 0.61
CA GLY A 85 -10.91 -19.20 0.17
C GLY A 85 -10.63 -19.05 -1.34
N TYR A 86 -11.67 -18.90 -2.17
CA TYR A 86 -11.51 -18.69 -3.62
C TYR A 86 -11.33 -17.22 -4.03
N THR A 87 -11.48 -16.27 -3.12
CA THR A 87 -11.16 -14.86 -3.39
C THR A 87 -9.66 -14.69 -3.63
N GLY A 88 -9.24 -13.54 -4.15
CA GLY A 88 -7.82 -13.29 -4.38
C GLY A 88 -6.99 -13.35 -3.09
N TYR A 89 -7.52 -12.85 -1.97
CA TYR A 89 -6.89 -12.95 -0.65
C TYR A 89 -6.75 -14.41 -0.18
N GLY A 90 -7.82 -15.22 -0.26
CA GLY A 90 -7.77 -16.63 0.11
C GLY A 90 -6.78 -17.42 -0.73
N ARG A 91 -6.78 -17.19 -2.05
CA ARG A 91 -5.85 -17.83 -3.00
C ARG A 91 -4.38 -17.47 -2.71
N ALA A 92 -4.10 -16.23 -2.32
CA ALA A 92 -2.75 -15.81 -1.93
C ALA A 92 -2.27 -16.60 -0.70
N LEU A 93 -3.12 -16.78 0.31
CA LEU A 93 -2.80 -17.55 1.51
C LEU A 93 -2.64 -19.05 1.22
N ASP A 94 -3.44 -19.62 0.32
CA ASP A 94 -3.25 -21.00 -0.12
C ASP A 94 -1.89 -21.21 -0.81
N ILE A 95 -1.44 -20.24 -1.61
CA ILE A 95 -0.09 -20.25 -2.20
C ILE A 95 0.99 -20.20 -1.11
N VAL A 96 0.82 -19.34 -0.11
CA VAL A 96 1.75 -19.24 1.04
C VAL A 96 1.82 -20.57 1.80
N ALA A 97 0.67 -21.15 2.19
CA ALA A 97 0.60 -22.43 2.87
C ALA A 97 1.34 -23.53 2.09
N ARG A 98 1.12 -23.60 0.77
CA ARG A 98 1.76 -24.61 -0.07
C ARG A 98 3.27 -24.38 -0.22
N ASP A 99 3.70 -23.19 -0.58
CA ASP A 99 5.07 -22.95 -1.07
C ASP A 99 6.06 -22.54 0.03
N ILE A 100 5.57 -21.99 1.14
CA ILE A 100 6.41 -21.61 2.29
C ILE A 100 6.36 -22.70 3.35
N TYR A 101 5.17 -23.30 3.56
CA TYR A 101 4.94 -24.25 4.64
C TYR A 101 4.79 -25.71 4.17
N GLY A 102 4.68 -25.99 2.87
CA GLY A 102 4.45 -27.35 2.38
C GLY A 102 3.11 -27.92 2.81
N ILE A 103 2.13 -27.05 3.10
CA ILE A 103 0.77 -27.40 3.51
C ILE A 103 -0.13 -27.28 2.28
N GLY A 104 -0.61 -28.42 1.76
CA GLY A 104 -1.37 -28.43 0.51
C GLY A 104 -2.76 -27.79 0.59
N LYS A 105 -3.32 -27.65 1.79
CA LYS A 105 -4.63 -27.07 2.05
C LYS A 105 -4.70 -26.56 3.48
N ILE A 106 -5.33 -25.41 3.70
CA ILE A 106 -5.61 -24.87 5.04
C ILE A 106 -6.98 -25.38 5.49
N ASP A 107 -7.00 -26.34 6.42
CA ASP A 107 -8.22 -26.78 7.07
C ASP A 107 -7.97 -27.35 8.49
N GLY A 108 -9.02 -27.83 9.14
CA GLY A 108 -8.93 -28.39 10.50
C GLY A 108 -8.02 -29.61 10.62
N SER A 109 -7.62 -30.26 9.53
CA SER A 109 -6.65 -31.36 9.55
C SER A 109 -5.19 -30.90 9.46
N THR A 110 -4.94 -29.65 9.04
CA THR A 110 -3.59 -29.11 8.79
C THR A 110 -3.26 -27.86 9.59
N ILE A 111 -4.23 -27.19 10.21
CA ILE A 111 -4.02 -25.90 10.87
C ILE A 111 -2.99 -25.94 12.01
N GLU A 112 -2.92 -27.03 12.76
CA GLU A 112 -1.91 -27.21 13.83
C GLU A 112 -0.51 -27.35 13.24
N GLU A 113 -0.33 -28.18 12.19
CA GLU A 113 0.96 -28.32 11.51
C GLU A 113 1.40 -27.02 10.85
N LEU A 114 0.46 -26.30 10.22
CA LEU A 114 0.71 -24.99 9.62
C LEU A 114 1.19 -24.00 10.69
N ASN A 115 0.51 -23.95 11.83
CA ASN A 115 0.90 -23.07 12.94
C ASN A 115 2.29 -23.41 13.50
N ASP A 116 2.59 -24.68 13.70
CA ASP A 116 3.92 -25.12 14.17
C ASP A 116 5.04 -24.73 13.21
N LYS A 117 4.76 -24.69 11.90
CA LYS A 117 5.72 -24.23 10.90
C LYS A 117 5.82 -22.70 10.87
N PHE A 118 4.69 -21.99 10.98
CA PHE A 118 4.66 -20.53 11.10
C PHE A 118 5.47 -20.05 12.31
N LEU A 119 5.27 -20.61 13.50
CA LEU A 119 5.98 -20.22 14.72
C LEU A 119 7.50 -20.35 14.59
N LYS A 120 7.99 -21.29 13.78
CA LYS A 120 9.44 -21.44 13.49
C LYS A 120 10.00 -20.28 12.66
N THR A 121 9.14 -19.57 11.92
CA THR A 121 9.53 -18.40 11.10
C THR A 121 9.74 -17.14 11.92
N LEU A 122 9.24 -17.06 13.16
CA LEU A 122 9.45 -15.90 14.04
C LEU A 122 10.92 -15.70 14.42
N LYS A 123 11.79 -16.67 14.11
CA LYS A 123 13.24 -16.54 14.27
C LYS A 123 13.82 -15.65 13.16
N PRO A 124 14.87 -14.84 13.46
CA PRO A 124 15.50 -13.97 12.48
C PRO A 124 15.97 -14.69 11.20
N GLY A 125 15.92 -13.98 10.07
CA GLY A 125 16.32 -14.45 8.74
C GLY A 125 15.15 -14.80 7.82
N HIS A 126 13.92 -14.73 8.30
CA HIS A 126 12.72 -15.00 7.50
C HIS A 126 12.42 -13.87 6.51
N PHE A 127 12.66 -12.60 6.87
CA PHE A 127 12.54 -11.47 5.94
C PHE A 127 13.41 -11.68 4.68
N LYS A 128 14.68 -12.03 4.88
CA LYS A 128 15.59 -12.34 3.77
C LYS A 128 15.12 -13.54 2.94
N LYS A 129 14.72 -14.63 3.61
CA LYS A 129 14.19 -15.83 2.95
C LYS A 129 13.01 -15.51 2.04
N ILE A 130 12.07 -14.68 2.50
CA ILE A 130 10.88 -14.33 1.71
C ILE A 130 11.23 -13.28 0.65
N LEU A 131 11.67 -12.10 1.06
CA LEU A 131 11.85 -10.97 0.15
C LEU A 131 12.98 -11.20 -0.85
N LYS A 132 14.13 -11.73 -0.42
CA LYS A 132 15.29 -11.91 -1.30
C LYS A 132 15.28 -13.27 -1.98
N ASP A 133 15.23 -14.35 -1.21
CA ASP A 133 15.49 -15.68 -1.78
C ASP A 133 14.29 -16.21 -2.60
N LYS A 134 13.05 -16.02 -2.10
CA LYS A 134 11.84 -16.50 -2.78
C LYS A 134 11.24 -15.49 -3.76
N CYS A 135 11.15 -14.22 -3.37
CA CYS A 135 10.50 -13.19 -4.17
C CYS A 135 11.46 -12.44 -5.12
N LYS A 136 12.78 -12.48 -4.87
CA LYS A 136 13.79 -11.69 -5.60
C LYS A 136 13.48 -10.19 -5.60
N ILE A 137 12.92 -9.69 -4.51
CA ILE A 137 12.63 -8.28 -4.32
C ILE A 137 13.93 -7.53 -4.06
N LYS A 138 14.24 -6.59 -4.95
CA LYS A 138 15.38 -5.70 -4.81
C LYS A 138 15.23 -4.75 -3.64
N THR A 139 14.08 -4.10 -3.57
CA THR A 139 13.65 -3.23 -2.46
C THR A 139 12.13 -3.16 -2.48
N SER A 140 11.54 -3.05 -1.29
CA SER A 140 10.13 -2.70 -1.11
C SER A 140 10.02 -1.24 -0.69
N LEU A 141 9.03 -0.52 -1.23
CA LEU A 141 8.78 0.85 -0.84
C LEU A 141 7.93 0.90 0.43
N LEU A 142 8.57 1.11 1.58
CA LEU A 142 7.90 1.00 2.87
C LEU A 142 7.18 2.30 3.25
N ASN A 143 5.88 2.25 3.50
CA ASN A 143 5.16 3.38 4.08
C ASN A 143 5.65 3.68 5.51
N VAL A 144 6.05 4.92 5.77
CA VAL A 144 6.53 5.36 7.09
C VAL A 144 5.79 6.60 7.58
N GLU A 145 5.40 6.60 8.85
CA GLU A 145 4.61 7.65 9.51
C GLU A 145 5.45 8.48 10.48
N THR A 146 6.69 8.08 10.75
CA THR A 146 7.55 8.73 11.74
C THR A 146 8.99 8.90 11.28
N LEU A 147 9.60 10.01 11.67
CA LEU A 147 11.02 10.27 11.51
C LEU A 147 11.83 9.85 12.75
N ASP A 148 11.18 9.34 13.80
CA ASP A 148 11.83 8.98 15.05
C ASP A 148 12.46 7.57 14.99
N LYS A 149 13.65 7.39 15.58
CA LYS A 149 14.27 6.07 15.75
C LYS A 149 13.55 5.19 16.77
N LYS A 150 12.91 5.81 17.76
CA LYS A 150 12.15 5.14 18.81
C LYS A 150 10.67 5.39 18.54
N TYR A 151 9.92 4.31 18.37
CA TYR A 151 8.51 4.30 18.01
C TYR A 151 7.86 3.04 18.61
N ASP A 152 6.53 2.97 18.54
CA ASP A 152 5.79 1.74 18.81
C ASP A 152 5.53 1.03 17.47
N PRO A 153 6.12 -0.15 17.22
CA PRO A 153 5.94 -0.88 15.96
C PRO A 153 4.49 -1.34 15.72
N ARG A 154 3.63 -1.33 16.74
CA ARG A 154 2.20 -1.63 16.59
C ARG A 154 1.40 -0.47 16.01
N GLU A 155 1.89 0.76 16.18
CA GLU A 155 1.17 1.98 15.79
C GLU A 155 1.75 2.61 14.51
N GLU A 156 3.06 2.49 14.29
CA GLU A 156 3.74 3.21 13.22
C GLU A 156 5.04 2.56 12.75
N ARG A 157 5.46 2.92 11.53
CA ARG A 157 6.73 2.54 10.91
C ARG A 157 7.66 3.74 10.81
N SER A 158 8.93 3.51 11.10
CA SER A 158 9.97 4.55 11.06
C SER A 158 10.69 4.61 9.72
N ILE A 159 11.08 5.81 9.33
CA ILE A 159 12.01 6.06 8.22
C ILE A 159 13.38 5.37 8.41
N HIS A 160 13.71 5.01 9.65
CA HIS A 160 14.87 4.21 10.03
C HIS A 160 14.66 2.70 9.84
N CYS A 161 14.00 2.33 8.75
CA CYS A 161 13.82 0.96 8.30
C CYS A 161 15.14 0.31 7.86
N ASP A 162 15.15 -1.02 7.82
CA ASP A 162 16.28 -1.80 7.30
C ASP A 162 16.46 -1.56 5.79
N LYS A 163 17.58 -0.94 5.42
CA LYS A 163 17.91 -0.56 4.05
C LYS A 163 18.29 -1.74 3.16
N GLU A 164 18.51 -2.94 3.72
CA GLU A 164 18.65 -4.15 2.91
C GLU A 164 17.31 -4.49 2.21
N PHE A 165 16.18 -4.20 2.86
CA PHE A 165 14.85 -4.55 2.36
C PHE A 165 14.07 -3.34 1.84
N PHE A 166 14.26 -2.15 2.43
CA PHE A 166 13.29 -1.07 2.30
C PHE A 166 13.86 0.25 1.80
N SER A 167 13.07 0.91 0.94
CA SER A 167 13.20 2.32 0.59
C SER A 167 11.97 3.07 1.14
N PRO A 168 12.11 4.05 2.04
CA PRO A 168 10.95 4.61 2.74
C PRO A 168 10.12 5.56 1.87
N VAL A 169 8.81 5.56 2.09
CA VAL A 169 7.83 6.49 1.53
C VAL A 169 7.15 7.21 2.68
N TYR A 170 7.24 8.54 2.70
CA TYR A 170 6.75 9.31 3.85
C TYR A 170 5.26 9.63 3.72
N SER A 171 4.47 9.15 4.68
CA SER A 171 3.04 9.43 4.76
C SER A 171 2.78 10.88 5.18
N ILE A 172 2.03 11.61 4.36
CA ILE A 172 1.70 13.02 4.60
C ILE A 172 0.36 13.22 5.30
N THR A 173 -0.33 12.14 5.70
CA THR A 173 -1.68 12.15 6.30
C THR A 173 -1.81 13.23 7.38
N ASN A 174 -0.91 13.21 8.37
CA ASN A 174 -1.02 14.11 9.53
C ASN A 174 -0.66 15.58 9.20
N LEU A 175 0.01 15.84 8.07
CA LEU A 175 0.30 17.20 7.60
C LEU A 175 -0.92 17.85 6.94
N VAL A 176 -1.80 17.03 6.37
CA VAL A 176 -3.02 17.48 5.68
C VAL A 176 -4.26 17.36 6.56
N TYR A 177 -4.36 16.29 7.36
CA TYR A 177 -5.53 15.90 8.14
C TYR A 177 -5.11 15.44 9.56
N PRO A 178 -4.58 16.32 10.43
CA PRO A 178 -4.37 15.98 11.83
C PRO A 178 -5.72 15.84 12.54
N ASN A 179 -5.93 14.70 13.20
CA ASN A 179 -7.15 14.38 13.97
C ASN A 179 -7.02 14.70 15.45
N PHE A 180 -5.80 14.65 15.99
CA PHE A 180 -5.55 14.79 17.42
C PHE A 180 -4.32 15.66 17.69
N TRP A 181 -4.29 16.33 18.84
CA TRP A 181 -3.14 17.12 19.29
C TRP A 181 -1.86 16.28 19.44
N SER A 182 -1.98 14.99 19.78
CA SER A 182 -0.82 14.09 19.84
C SER A 182 -0.06 14.04 18.50
N GLN A 183 -0.77 14.12 17.37
CA GLN A 183 -0.17 14.18 16.03
C GLN A 183 0.49 15.54 15.76
N ILE A 184 -0.13 16.64 16.20
CA ILE A 184 0.45 17.99 16.10
C ILE A 184 1.73 18.08 16.95
N GLU A 185 1.71 17.59 18.18
CA GLU A 185 2.86 17.57 19.09
C GLU A 185 4.01 16.70 18.56
N LYS A 186 3.66 15.58 17.91
CA LYS A 186 4.65 14.77 17.19
C LYS A 186 5.31 15.55 16.05
N ILE A 187 4.53 16.28 15.25
CA ILE A 187 5.06 17.17 14.21
C ILE A 187 5.93 18.28 14.82
N GLU A 188 5.53 18.90 15.93
CA GLU A 188 6.35 19.90 16.64
C GLU A 188 7.71 19.33 17.03
N LYS A 189 7.71 18.15 17.65
CA LYS A 189 8.93 17.46 18.09
C LYS A 189 9.85 17.12 16.91
N GLN A 190 9.30 16.55 15.84
CA GLN A 190 10.08 16.08 14.69
C GLN A 190 10.59 17.23 13.82
N SER A 191 9.77 18.26 13.63
CA SER A 191 10.15 19.46 12.89
C SER A 191 11.10 20.35 13.70
N GLY A 192 10.95 20.39 15.03
CA GLY A 192 11.59 21.35 15.92
C GLY A 192 10.86 22.70 15.97
N ILE A 193 9.65 22.77 15.42
CA ILE A 193 8.89 23.99 15.25
C ILE A 193 7.63 23.92 16.12
N ARG A 194 7.52 24.83 17.09
CA ARG A 194 6.28 25.00 17.86
C ARG A 194 5.16 25.54 16.95
N ILE A 195 4.01 24.87 16.97
CA ILE A 195 2.81 25.24 16.23
C ILE A 195 2.00 26.23 17.07
N THR A 196 2.14 27.52 16.73
CA THR A 196 1.42 28.64 17.37
C THR A 196 0.52 29.40 16.40
N SER A 197 0.59 29.11 15.11
CA SER A 197 -0.23 29.71 14.05
C SER A 197 -0.19 28.85 12.78
N PHE A 198 -1.03 29.18 11.80
CA PHE A 198 -1.02 28.48 10.51
C PHE A 198 0.31 28.65 9.77
N SER A 199 0.94 29.82 9.84
CA SER A 199 2.28 30.03 9.25
C SER A 199 3.34 29.07 9.80
N ARG A 200 3.32 28.79 11.12
CA ARG A 200 4.22 27.80 11.74
C ARG A 200 3.91 26.37 11.30
N TRP A 201 2.64 26.06 11.03
CA TRP A 201 2.24 24.77 10.46
C TRP A 201 2.79 24.57 9.04
N LEU A 202 2.74 25.60 8.20
CA LEU A 202 3.34 25.55 6.85
C LEU A 202 4.85 25.33 6.91
N GLU A 203 5.56 26.05 7.79
CA GLU A 203 7.01 25.88 8.00
C GLU A 203 7.37 24.48 8.52
N ALA A 204 6.58 23.96 9.47
CA ALA A 204 6.75 22.60 9.97
C ALA A 204 6.52 21.57 8.86
N THR A 205 5.50 21.77 8.02
CA THR A 205 5.18 20.88 6.89
C THR A 205 6.34 20.80 5.89
N GLU A 206 6.88 21.95 5.46
CA GLU A 206 8.03 21.97 4.54
C GLU A 206 9.26 21.32 5.20
N THR A 207 9.53 21.64 6.47
CA THR A 207 10.64 21.04 7.25
C THR A 207 10.52 19.52 7.36
N MET A 208 9.31 18.99 7.60
CA MET A 208 9.09 17.55 7.72
C MET A 208 9.35 16.83 6.39
N ILE A 209 8.87 17.38 5.27
CA ILE A 209 9.12 16.84 3.94
C ILE A 209 10.62 16.89 3.63
N GLU A 210 11.29 18.01 3.87
CA GLU A 210 12.73 18.13 3.62
C GLU A 210 13.56 17.15 4.46
N LYS A 211 13.20 16.98 5.75
CA LYS A 211 13.82 15.98 6.61
C LYS A 211 13.61 14.57 6.08
N ALA A 212 12.38 14.19 5.72
CA ALA A 212 12.08 12.87 5.17
C ALA A 212 12.95 12.55 3.95
N TYR A 213 13.05 13.46 2.97
CA TYR A 213 13.91 13.26 1.79
C TYR A 213 15.40 13.25 2.13
N SER A 214 15.86 14.09 3.06
CA SER A 214 17.26 14.05 3.53
C SER A 214 17.63 12.72 4.21
N MET A 215 16.63 12.02 4.75
CA MET A 215 16.74 10.72 5.41
C MET A 215 16.48 9.55 4.44
N GLY A 216 16.29 9.84 3.15
CA GLY A 216 16.21 8.84 2.10
C GLY A 216 14.79 8.43 1.70
N ALA A 217 13.75 9.20 2.04
CA ALA A 217 12.44 9.00 1.46
C ALA A 217 12.49 9.13 -0.08
N VAL A 218 11.83 8.22 -0.79
CA VAL A 218 11.79 8.19 -2.26
C VAL A 218 10.51 8.75 -2.84
N ALA A 219 9.44 8.82 -2.03
CA ALA A 219 8.14 9.37 -2.41
C ALA A 219 7.38 9.87 -1.18
N LEU A 220 6.28 10.58 -1.43
CA LEU A 220 5.25 10.92 -0.45
C LEU A 220 4.02 10.02 -0.65
N LYS A 221 3.32 9.66 0.42
CA LYS A 221 2.08 8.86 0.36
C LYS A 221 0.88 9.64 0.90
N ASN A 222 -0.18 9.71 0.10
CA ASN A 222 -1.49 10.23 0.48
C ASN A 222 -2.55 9.11 0.50
N PRO A 223 -2.95 8.60 1.68
CA PRO A 223 -4.03 7.63 1.81
C PRO A 223 -5.40 8.27 2.12
N LEU A 224 -5.56 9.59 2.06
CA LEU A 224 -6.72 10.28 2.64
C LEU A 224 -8.07 9.98 1.97
N ALA A 225 -8.11 9.21 0.88
CA ALA A 225 -9.34 8.69 0.32
C ALA A 225 -10.20 7.97 1.38
N TYR A 226 -9.58 7.32 2.38
CA TYR A 226 -10.28 6.68 3.50
C TYR A 226 -11.12 7.64 4.36
N SER A 227 -10.72 8.90 4.46
CA SER A 227 -11.30 9.86 5.42
C SER A 227 -12.02 11.02 4.74
N ARG A 228 -11.73 11.28 3.47
CA ARG A 228 -12.31 12.40 2.71
C ARG A 228 -12.26 12.14 1.20
N THR A 229 -13.06 12.90 0.47
CA THR A 229 -12.97 12.95 -1.00
C THR A 229 -11.58 13.41 -1.45
N LEU A 230 -11.06 12.77 -2.50
CA LEU A 230 -9.85 13.18 -3.23
C LEU A 230 -10.04 14.48 -4.03
N LYS A 231 -11.22 15.11 -3.97
CA LYS A 231 -11.43 16.43 -4.54
C LYS A 231 -10.87 17.53 -3.64
N TYR A 232 -9.61 17.90 -3.90
CA TYR A 232 -8.96 19.05 -3.27
C TYR A 232 -9.20 20.29 -4.14
N GLU A 233 -9.94 21.26 -3.61
CA GLU A 233 -10.29 22.48 -4.34
C GLU A 233 -9.34 23.63 -3.98
N ARG A 234 -9.22 24.62 -4.86
CA ARG A 234 -8.48 25.83 -4.51
C ARG A 234 -9.24 26.60 -3.43
N THR A 235 -8.51 26.99 -2.39
CA THR A 235 -9.01 27.84 -1.31
C THR A 235 -8.01 28.94 -0.99
N THR A 236 -8.49 30.02 -0.37
CA THR A 236 -7.65 31.12 0.08
C THR A 236 -6.92 30.73 1.37
N ILE A 237 -5.73 31.30 1.57
CA ILE A 237 -4.97 31.13 2.81
C ILE A 237 -5.77 31.58 4.04
N SER A 238 -6.54 32.66 3.92
CA SER A 238 -7.37 33.18 5.02
C SER A 238 -8.44 32.19 5.48
N ARG A 239 -9.12 31.50 4.55
CA ARG A 239 -10.13 30.49 4.91
C ARG A 239 -9.49 29.24 5.52
N ALA A 240 -8.36 28.82 4.97
CA ALA A 240 -7.58 27.71 5.52
C ALA A 240 -7.08 28.02 6.94
N GLU A 241 -6.60 29.25 7.18
CA GLU A 241 -6.15 29.72 8.49
C GLU A 241 -7.30 29.78 9.51
N GLU A 242 -8.46 30.29 9.10
CA GLU A 242 -9.65 30.32 9.96
C GLU A 242 -10.05 28.91 10.42
N GLU A 243 -10.06 27.94 9.51
CA GLU A 243 -10.36 26.55 9.84
C GLU A 243 -9.26 25.89 10.67
N PHE A 244 -7.99 26.19 10.40
CA PHE A 244 -6.87 25.71 11.21
C PHE A 244 -6.94 26.21 12.64
N ASN A 245 -7.29 27.48 12.87
CA ASN A 245 -7.30 28.08 14.21
C ASN A 245 -8.25 27.38 15.19
N ARG A 246 -9.21 26.60 14.70
CA ARG A 246 -10.13 25.77 15.51
C ARG A 246 -9.39 24.74 16.36
N VAL A 247 -8.23 24.25 15.92
CA VAL A 247 -7.45 23.26 16.70
C VAL A 247 -7.03 23.79 18.06
N PHE A 248 -6.76 25.10 18.18
CA PHE A 248 -6.39 25.71 19.47
C PHE A 248 -7.55 25.75 20.47
N GLY A 249 -8.78 25.63 19.98
CA GLY A 249 -9.98 25.57 20.82
C GLY A 249 -10.03 24.36 21.74
N THR A 250 -9.31 23.27 21.44
CA THR A 250 -9.29 22.02 22.24
C THR A 250 -8.01 21.85 23.06
N LYS A 251 -7.01 22.72 22.88
CA LYS A 251 -5.68 22.57 23.52
C LYS A 251 -5.72 22.65 25.05
N HIS A 252 -6.73 23.31 25.60
CA HIS A 252 -6.93 23.51 27.04
C HIS A 252 -7.48 22.27 27.76
N MET A 253 -7.91 21.25 27.02
CA MET A 253 -8.35 19.99 27.59
C MET A 253 -7.17 19.28 28.30
N PRO A 254 -7.44 18.46 29.32
CA PRO A 254 -6.41 17.68 30.01
C PRO A 254 -5.59 16.80 29.06
N ASP A 255 -4.34 16.51 29.44
CA ASP A 255 -3.41 15.71 28.63
C ASP A 255 -3.67 14.20 28.69
N TRP A 256 -4.51 13.74 29.62
CA TRP A 256 -5.01 12.36 29.69
C TRP A 256 -6.27 12.12 28.84
N ASP A 257 -6.88 13.16 28.28
CA ASP A 257 -8.02 13.05 27.38
C ASP A 257 -7.55 13.07 25.91
N ASP A 258 -8.30 12.42 25.02
CA ASP A 258 -8.14 12.65 23.59
C ASP A 258 -8.49 14.11 23.29
N ARG A 259 -7.51 14.85 22.79
CA ARG A 259 -7.67 16.27 22.42
C ARG A 259 -7.82 16.34 20.90
N PRO A 260 -9.05 16.46 20.37
CA PRO A 260 -9.27 16.46 18.92
C PRO A 260 -8.64 17.70 18.29
N ALA A 261 -8.14 17.59 17.07
CA ALA A 261 -7.67 18.69 16.26
C ALA A 261 -8.67 18.95 15.11
N PRO A 262 -9.81 19.62 15.39
CA PRO A 262 -10.85 19.81 14.38
C PRO A 262 -10.35 20.73 13.25
N THR A 263 -9.97 20.14 12.12
CA THR A 263 -9.64 20.88 10.89
C THR A 263 -10.81 20.81 9.91
N GLY A 264 -10.97 21.83 9.07
CA GLY A 264 -11.99 21.86 8.03
C GLY A 264 -11.46 21.50 6.64
N LYS A 265 -12.38 21.29 5.69
CA LYS A 265 -12.05 20.93 4.30
C LYS A 265 -11.15 21.97 3.64
N ALA A 266 -11.36 23.27 3.85
CA ALA A 266 -10.56 24.30 3.23
C ALA A 266 -9.11 24.29 3.73
N PHE A 267 -8.88 24.02 5.02
CA PHE A 267 -7.51 23.79 5.52
C PHE A 267 -6.86 22.60 4.81
N GLN A 268 -7.54 21.45 4.78
CA GLN A 268 -7.00 20.21 4.20
C GLN A 268 -6.74 20.37 2.68
N ASP A 269 -7.65 21.03 1.97
CA ASP A 269 -7.51 21.39 0.56
C ASP A 269 -6.28 22.26 0.32
N TYR A 270 -6.12 23.32 1.12
CA TYR A 270 -4.96 24.18 1.06
C TYR A 270 -3.67 23.41 1.33
N MET A 271 -3.65 22.58 2.37
CA MET A 271 -2.45 21.85 2.77
C MET A 271 -2.00 20.88 1.69
N PHE A 272 -2.90 20.16 1.03
CA PHE A 272 -2.48 19.28 -0.05
C PHE A 272 -1.97 20.08 -1.25
N HIS A 273 -2.61 21.19 -1.62
CA HIS A 273 -2.09 22.11 -2.65
C HIS A 273 -0.70 22.70 -2.30
N PHE A 274 -0.44 22.98 -1.01
CA PHE A 274 0.85 23.46 -0.53
C PHE A 274 1.94 22.38 -0.62
N ILE A 275 1.61 21.14 -0.24
CA ILE A 275 2.52 19.99 -0.38
C ILE A 275 2.81 19.71 -1.87
N LEU A 276 1.81 19.81 -2.75
CA LEU A 276 2.00 19.64 -4.18
C LEU A 276 2.84 20.76 -4.81
N ASP A 277 2.80 21.98 -4.28
CA ASP A 277 3.74 23.04 -4.71
C ASP A 277 5.19 22.68 -4.37
N ILE A 278 5.45 22.20 -3.14
CA ILE A 278 6.77 21.68 -2.75
C ILE A 278 7.19 20.53 -3.69
N ALA A 279 6.28 19.60 -3.94
CA ALA A 279 6.51 18.47 -4.83
C ALA A 279 6.85 18.93 -6.26
N ASN A 280 6.12 19.91 -6.80
CA ASN A 280 6.34 20.44 -8.15
C ASN A 280 7.71 21.11 -8.26
N ARG A 281 8.10 21.93 -7.27
CA ARG A 281 9.42 22.61 -7.26
C ARG A 281 10.60 21.65 -7.18
N LYS A 282 10.39 20.48 -6.56
CA LYS A 282 11.44 19.48 -6.32
C LYS A 282 11.29 18.22 -7.20
N ASN A 283 10.34 18.21 -8.15
CA ASN A 283 9.98 17.07 -9.01
C ASN A 283 9.72 15.77 -8.21
N LEU A 284 8.98 15.85 -7.12
CA LEU A 284 8.75 14.72 -6.21
C LEU A 284 7.67 13.75 -6.74
N ILE A 285 7.69 12.53 -6.22
CA ILE A 285 6.69 11.50 -6.49
C ILE A 285 5.66 11.49 -5.35
N VAL A 286 4.38 11.42 -5.70
CA VAL A 286 3.26 11.32 -4.76
C VAL A 286 2.41 10.11 -5.10
N GLN A 287 2.44 9.12 -4.22
CA GLN A 287 1.57 7.95 -4.24
C GLN A 287 0.20 8.32 -3.70
N ILE A 288 -0.87 8.03 -4.44
CA ILE A 288 -2.24 8.34 -4.04
C ILE A 288 -3.08 7.07 -4.01
N HIS A 289 -3.67 6.79 -2.84
CA HIS A 289 -4.64 5.71 -2.68
C HIS A 289 -5.92 6.02 -3.46
N THR A 290 -6.31 5.14 -4.37
CA THR A 290 -7.56 5.26 -5.16
C THR A 290 -8.30 3.93 -5.24
N GLY A 291 -9.58 3.96 -5.59
CA GLY A 291 -10.39 2.74 -5.68
C GLY A 291 -10.68 2.11 -4.33
N ILE A 292 -10.66 0.78 -4.28
CA ILE A 292 -10.99 -0.02 -3.10
C ILE A 292 -10.17 0.42 -1.87
N GLN A 293 -10.80 0.29 -0.72
CA GLN A 293 -10.29 0.69 0.59
C GLN A 293 -10.35 -0.54 1.49
N GLU A 294 -9.27 -0.78 2.23
CA GLU A 294 -9.22 -1.83 3.26
C GLU A 294 -10.31 -1.59 4.31
N GLY A 295 -10.84 -2.67 4.88
CA GLY A 295 -11.96 -2.63 5.81
C GLY A 295 -13.28 -3.12 5.20
N ASN A 296 -14.30 -3.24 6.04
CA ASN A 296 -15.64 -3.72 5.68
C ASN A 296 -16.63 -2.57 5.42
N GLY A 297 -16.22 -1.55 4.67
CA GLY A 297 -17.08 -0.47 4.21
C GLY A 297 -16.47 0.92 4.32
N ASN A 298 -16.68 1.73 3.28
CA ASN A 298 -16.35 3.14 3.22
C ASN A 298 -17.10 3.79 2.04
N ILE A 299 -16.99 5.11 1.86
CA ILE A 299 -17.55 5.83 0.72
C ILE A 299 -16.60 5.69 -0.48
N LEU A 300 -16.83 4.68 -1.32
CA LEU A 300 -16.00 4.39 -2.49
C LEU A 300 -15.82 5.58 -3.44
N SER A 301 -16.85 6.43 -3.61
CA SER A 301 -16.73 7.60 -4.49
C SER A 301 -15.71 8.64 -4.00
N ASN A 302 -15.28 8.59 -2.74
CA ASN A 302 -14.20 9.44 -2.24
C ASN A 302 -12.86 9.12 -2.89
N SER A 303 -12.66 7.88 -3.36
CA SER A 303 -11.41 7.37 -3.93
C SER A 303 -11.41 7.33 -5.46
N ASN A 304 -12.43 7.89 -6.12
CA ASN A 304 -12.49 7.97 -7.58
C ASN A 304 -11.30 8.81 -8.12
N PRO A 305 -10.46 8.26 -9.02
CA PRO A 305 -9.26 8.94 -9.51
C PRO A 305 -9.56 10.19 -10.34
N GLU A 306 -10.73 10.32 -10.97
CA GLU A 306 -11.10 11.51 -11.76
C GLU A 306 -11.13 12.80 -10.93
N LEU A 307 -11.39 12.67 -9.62
CA LEU A 307 -11.42 13.79 -8.69
C LEU A 307 -10.08 14.52 -8.61
N LEU A 308 -8.97 13.85 -8.96
CA LEU A 308 -7.61 14.39 -8.97
C LEU A 308 -7.26 15.15 -10.25
N SER A 309 -8.11 15.15 -11.29
CA SER A 309 -7.79 15.74 -12.60
C SER A 309 -7.37 17.22 -12.52
N ASN A 310 -7.94 17.98 -11.58
CA ASN A 310 -7.53 19.37 -11.38
C ASN A 310 -6.09 19.50 -10.84
N LEU A 311 -5.61 18.52 -10.10
CA LEU A 311 -4.25 18.49 -9.56
C LEU A 311 -3.27 18.07 -10.66
N PHE A 312 -3.61 17.08 -11.47
CA PHE A 312 -2.77 16.65 -12.60
C PHE A 312 -2.49 17.79 -13.58
N LEU A 313 -3.52 18.58 -13.90
CA LEU A 313 -3.41 19.77 -14.75
C LEU A 313 -2.57 20.88 -14.12
N GLN A 314 -2.67 21.05 -12.80
CA GLN A 314 -2.08 22.18 -12.10
C GLN A 314 -0.62 21.96 -11.68
N TYR A 315 -0.22 20.70 -11.50
CA TYR A 315 1.11 20.32 -11.02
C TYR A 315 1.79 19.35 -12.02
N PRO A 316 2.11 19.83 -13.24
CA PRO A 316 2.62 18.97 -14.31
C PRO A 316 3.99 18.35 -13.99
N ASP A 317 4.77 18.92 -13.06
CA ASP A 317 6.10 18.43 -12.69
C ASP A 317 6.08 17.45 -11.49
N VAL A 318 4.90 17.20 -10.91
CA VAL A 318 4.71 16.17 -9.89
C VAL A 318 4.40 14.84 -10.57
N THR A 319 5.16 13.79 -10.27
CA THR A 319 4.80 12.42 -10.66
C THR A 319 3.71 11.91 -9.73
N PHE A 320 2.51 11.70 -10.26
CA PHE A 320 1.40 11.07 -9.56
C PHE A 320 1.38 9.58 -9.85
N ASP A 321 1.56 8.79 -8.79
CA ASP A 321 1.54 7.34 -8.85
C ASP A 321 0.23 6.84 -8.24
N ILE A 322 -0.65 6.29 -9.09
CA ILE A 322 -2.05 6.03 -8.76
C ILE A 322 -2.26 4.55 -8.46
N PHE A 323 -2.62 4.27 -7.21
CA PHE A 323 -2.61 2.93 -6.65
C PHE A 323 -3.81 2.06 -7.04
N HIS A 324 -3.61 0.76 -6.83
CA HIS A 324 -4.64 -0.27 -6.77
C HIS A 324 -5.43 -0.42 -8.07
N MET A 325 -4.78 -0.12 -9.20
CA MET A 325 -5.44 0.01 -10.51
C MET A 325 -6.69 0.91 -10.47
N SER A 326 -6.84 1.75 -9.43
CA SER A 326 -8.07 2.44 -9.04
C SER A 326 -9.33 1.55 -8.94
N TYR A 327 -9.24 0.23 -8.72
CA TYR A 327 -10.39 -0.68 -8.80
C TYR A 327 -11.62 -0.20 -8.00
N PRO A 328 -12.83 -0.09 -8.58
CA PRO A 328 -13.22 -0.56 -9.91
C PRO A 328 -13.13 0.51 -11.03
N TYR A 329 -12.44 1.62 -10.79
CA TYR A 329 -12.28 2.76 -11.72
C TYR A 329 -11.07 2.62 -12.67
N GLN A 330 -10.65 1.39 -12.99
CA GLN A 330 -9.46 1.17 -13.84
C GLN A 330 -9.62 1.78 -15.24
N ASN A 331 -10.85 1.92 -15.75
CA ASN A 331 -11.11 2.50 -17.07
C ASN A 331 -10.91 4.03 -17.05
N GLU A 332 -11.35 4.70 -15.99
CA GLU A 332 -11.07 6.11 -15.77
C GLU A 332 -9.56 6.33 -15.64
N LEU A 333 -8.88 5.47 -14.86
CA LEU A 333 -7.43 5.52 -14.73
C LEU A 333 -6.71 5.32 -16.08
N THR A 334 -7.18 4.41 -16.95
CA THR A 334 -6.67 4.25 -18.32
C THR A 334 -6.60 5.59 -19.05
N VAL A 335 -7.71 6.34 -19.05
CA VAL A 335 -7.82 7.62 -19.75
C VAL A 335 -6.96 8.70 -19.10
N LEU A 336 -6.91 8.73 -17.76
CA LEU A 336 -6.05 9.67 -17.02
C LEU A 336 -4.57 9.44 -17.34
N ALA A 337 -4.09 8.20 -17.28
CA ALA A 337 -2.70 7.86 -17.58
C ALA A 337 -2.34 8.10 -19.06
N LYS A 338 -3.30 7.95 -19.97
CA LYS A 338 -3.14 8.28 -21.40
C LYS A 338 -3.03 9.78 -21.64
N ASN A 339 -3.86 10.59 -20.96
CA ASN A 339 -3.96 12.02 -21.18
C ASN A 339 -2.88 12.85 -20.47
N PHE A 340 -2.43 12.41 -19.29
CA PHE A 340 -1.54 13.19 -18.44
C PHE A 340 -0.15 12.56 -18.40
N ALA A 341 0.89 13.28 -18.88
CA ALA A 341 2.26 12.79 -18.89
C ALA A 341 2.78 12.40 -17.50
N ASN A 342 2.26 13.06 -16.46
CA ASN A 342 2.66 12.93 -15.07
C ASN A 342 1.81 11.95 -14.23
N VAL A 343 0.90 11.20 -14.85
CA VAL A 343 0.07 10.18 -14.18
C VAL A 343 0.55 8.78 -14.56
N PHE A 344 0.82 7.96 -13.54
CA PHE A 344 1.33 6.60 -13.62
C PHE A 344 0.37 5.64 -12.93
N ILE A 345 0.35 4.40 -13.42
CA ILE A 345 -0.51 3.33 -12.95
C ILE A 345 0.32 2.40 -12.06
N ASP A 346 -0.15 2.20 -10.84
CA ASP A 346 0.42 1.23 -9.92
C ASP A 346 -0.60 0.13 -9.59
N MET A 347 -0.23 -1.12 -9.86
CA MET A 347 -1.00 -2.32 -9.54
C MET A 347 -0.73 -2.85 -8.13
N CYS A 348 -0.10 -2.07 -7.27
CA CYS A 348 -0.03 -2.31 -5.84
C CYS A 348 -1.38 -2.79 -5.29
N TRP A 349 -1.41 -3.89 -4.52
CA TRP A 349 -2.61 -4.59 -4.02
C TRP A 349 -3.54 -5.26 -5.07
N ALA A 350 -3.46 -4.88 -6.35
CA ALA A 350 -4.49 -5.17 -7.35
C ALA A 350 -4.75 -6.67 -7.58
N HIS A 351 -3.70 -7.48 -7.66
CA HIS A 351 -3.81 -8.88 -8.08
C HIS A 351 -4.50 -9.76 -7.05
N ILE A 352 -4.48 -9.38 -5.77
CA ILE A 352 -5.22 -10.08 -4.71
C ILE A 352 -6.60 -9.47 -4.43
N VAL A 353 -6.83 -8.21 -4.82
CA VAL A 353 -8.19 -7.63 -4.87
C VAL A 353 -9.03 -8.39 -5.89
N SER A 354 -8.54 -8.50 -7.13
CA SER A 354 -9.21 -9.25 -8.19
C SER A 354 -8.21 -9.68 -9.26
N PRO A 355 -7.80 -10.96 -9.27
CA PRO A 355 -6.91 -11.49 -10.31
C PRO A 355 -7.50 -11.32 -11.72
N ASN A 356 -8.82 -11.51 -11.85
CA ASN A 356 -9.48 -11.37 -13.15
C ASN A 356 -9.50 -9.92 -13.65
N ALA A 357 -9.83 -8.96 -12.78
CA ALA A 357 -9.82 -7.55 -13.15
C ALA A 357 -8.39 -7.08 -13.50
N SER A 358 -7.38 -7.57 -12.79
CA SER A 358 -5.97 -7.26 -13.06
C SER A 358 -5.54 -7.72 -14.45
N VAL A 359 -5.91 -8.94 -14.86
CA VAL A 359 -5.65 -9.43 -16.23
C VAL A 359 -6.36 -8.55 -17.27
N ASN A 360 -7.64 -8.24 -17.06
CA ASN A 360 -8.41 -7.45 -18.02
C ASN A 360 -7.88 -6.01 -18.16
N ALA A 361 -7.50 -5.39 -17.04
CA ALA A 361 -6.90 -4.05 -17.03
C ALA A 361 -5.58 -4.03 -17.82
N LEU A 362 -4.70 -5.02 -17.62
CA LEU A 362 -3.46 -5.15 -18.39
C LEU A 362 -3.72 -5.33 -19.89
N LEU A 363 -4.72 -6.13 -20.28
CA LEU A 363 -5.08 -6.32 -21.68
C LEU A 363 -5.47 -5.01 -22.36
N GLU A 364 -6.22 -4.15 -21.67
CA GLU A 364 -6.60 -2.81 -22.15
C GLU A 364 -5.42 -1.83 -22.12
N TRP A 365 -4.57 -1.88 -21.09
CA TRP A 365 -3.47 -0.92 -21.00
C TRP A 365 -2.37 -1.16 -22.02
N PHE A 366 -2.12 -2.42 -22.42
CA PHE A 366 -1.07 -2.73 -23.40
C PHE A 366 -1.30 -2.12 -24.79
N ASP A 367 -2.53 -1.82 -25.17
CA ASP A 367 -2.84 -1.13 -26.43
C ASP A 367 -3.27 0.34 -26.22
N THR A 368 -3.58 0.76 -24.98
CA THR A 368 -4.12 2.09 -24.71
C THR A 368 -3.13 3.06 -24.06
N VAL A 369 -2.24 2.59 -23.17
CA VAL A 369 -1.34 3.41 -22.34
C VAL A 369 0.13 3.12 -22.71
N PRO A 370 1.03 4.13 -22.74
CA PRO A 370 2.46 3.87 -22.88
C PRO A 370 2.99 2.90 -21.82
N LEU A 371 3.65 1.83 -22.27
CA LEU A 371 4.10 0.71 -21.43
C LEU A 371 5.03 1.13 -20.28
N ASN A 372 5.71 2.27 -20.40
CA ASN A 372 6.60 2.79 -19.36
C ASN A 372 5.87 3.44 -18.17
N LYS A 373 4.53 3.43 -18.17
CA LYS A 373 3.71 4.08 -17.15
C LYS A 373 3.06 3.11 -16.16
N ILE A 374 3.37 1.82 -16.26
CA ILE A 374 2.66 0.76 -15.53
C ILE A 374 3.67 0.05 -14.63
N SER A 375 3.39 0.02 -13.33
CA SER A 375 4.07 -0.84 -12.36
C SER A 375 3.14 -2.01 -12.04
N ALA A 376 3.63 -3.25 -12.21
CA ALA A 376 2.79 -4.44 -12.02
C ALA A 376 2.66 -4.90 -10.57
N PHE A 377 3.49 -4.42 -9.64
CA PHE A 377 3.52 -5.01 -8.32
C PHE A 377 3.92 -4.06 -7.19
N GLY A 378 3.07 -4.04 -6.17
CA GLY A 378 3.35 -3.62 -4.81
C GLY A 378 2.51 -4.52 -3.89
N ALA A 379 3.11 -5.13 -2.87
CA ALA A 379 2.39 -6.19 -2.17
C ALA A 379 1.31 -5.66 -1.21
N ASP A 380 1.57 -4.48 -0.63
CA ASP A 380 0.67 -3.75 0.27
C ASP A 380 0.30 -4.52 1.55
N TYR A 381 1.16 -5.40 2.06
CA TYR A 381 0.86 -6.18 3.26
C TYR A 381 1.43 -5.58 4.54
N VAL A 382 0.80 -5.91 5.66
CA VAL A 382 1.33 -5.69 7.01
C VAL A 382 2.15 -6.87 7.54
N PHE A 383 2.20 -7.98 6.79
CA PHE A 383 2.86 -9.21 7.20
C PHE A 383 3.62 -9.88 6.05
N ILE A 384 4.74 -10.53 6.38
CA ILE A 384 5.82 -10.83 5.42
C ILE A 384 5.47 -11.92 4.41
N ASP A 385 4.73 -12.95 4.82
CA ASP A 385 4.45 -14.08 3.93
C ASP A 385 3.45 -13.72 2.82
N GLY A 386 2.54 -12.78 3.09
CA GLY A 386 1.53 -12.32 2.13
C GLY A 386 2.13 -11.80 0.84
N VAL A 387 3.31 -11.18 0.95
CA VAL A 387 4.12 -10.68 -0.17
C VAL A 387 4.35 -11.75 -1.23
N TYR A 388 4.76 -12.94 -0.81
CA TYR A 388 5.03 -14.05 -1.73
C TYR A 388 3.75 -14.54 -2.41
N GLY A 389 2.67 -14.73 -1.65
CA GLY A 389 1.38 -15.19 -2.18
C GLY A 389 0.84 -14.24 -3.25
N HIS A 390 0.88 -12.93 -2.96
CA HIS A 390 0.46 -11.91 -3.90
C HIS A 390 1.38 -11.81 -5.11
N LEU A 391 2.71 -11.81 -4.94
CA LEU A 391 3.64 -11.79 -6.07
C LEU A 391 3.40 -12.95 -7.03
N LYS A 392 3.12 -14.15 -6.51
CA LYS A 392 2.82 -15.31 -7.38
C LYS A 392 1.55 -15.13 -8.20
N LEU A 393 0.51 -14.52 -7.64
CA LEU A 393 -0.69 -14.16 -8.40
C LEU A 393 -0.38 -13.08 -9.45
N ALA A 394 0.38 -12.04 -9.07
CA ALA A 394 0.80 -10.99 -9.99
C ALA A 394 1.59 -11.54 -11.19
N GLN A 395 2.56 -12.42 -10.94
CA GLN A 395 3.35 -13.08 -11.98
C GLN A 395 2.48 -13.92 -12.93
N GLN A 396 1.50 -14.65 -12.38
CA GLN A 396 0.55 -15.44 -13.18
C GLN A 396 -0.38 -14.55 -14.02
N ASP A 397 -0.91 -13.49 -13.45
CA ASP A 397 -1.83 -12.58 -14.14
C ASP A 397 -1.13 -11.82 -15.26
N VAL A 398 0.09 -11.30 -15.01
CA VAL A 398 0.90 -10.63 -16.03
C VAL A 398 1.28 -11.60 -17.15
N ALA A 399 1.74 -12.82 -16.82
CA ALA A 399 2.04 -13.84 -17.83
C ALA A 399 0.81 -14.18 -18.68
N LYS A 400 -0.37 -14.26 -18.06
CA LYS A 400 -1.63 -14.52 -18.75
C LYS A 400 -1.98 -13.39 -19.73
N ALA A 401 -1.95 -12.14 -19.28
CA ALA A 401 -2.24 -10.99 -20.13
C ALA A 401 -1.27 -10.88 -21.32
N LEU A 402 0.04 -11.03 -21.07
CA LEU A 402 1.05 -11.01 -22.12
C LEU A 402 0.88 -12.16 -23.11
N SER A 403 0.58 -13.38 -22.64
CA SER A 403 0.37 -14.53 -23.53
C SER A 403 -0.80 -14.34 -24.49
N ILE A 404 -1.86 -13.65 -24.06
CA ILE A 404 -2.99 -13.28 -24.91
C ILE A 404 -2.53 -12.27 -25.97
N LYS A 405 -1.76 -11.24 -25.59
CA LYS A 405 -1.21 -10.28 -26.56
C LYS A 405 -0.22 -10.88 -27.56
N VAL A 406 0.50 -11.93 -27.17
CA VAL A 406 1.32 -12.72 -28.09
C VAL A 406 0.45 -13.51 -29.07
N ASP A 407 -0.58 -14.21 -28.57
CA ASP A 407 -1.51 -14.97 -29.40
C ASP A 407 -2.27 -14.04 -30.39
N GLU A 408 -2.54 -12.79 -30.01
CA GLU A 408 -3.13 -11.74 -30.87
C GLU A 408 -2.13 -11.14 -31.89
N GLY A 409 -0.84 -11.42 -31.76
CA GLY A 409 0.22 -10.87 -32.61
C GLY A 409 0.59 -9.42 -32.31
N LEU A 410 0.17 -8.87 -31.17
CA LEU A 410 0.60 -7.54 -30.72
C LEU A 410 2.08 -7.55 -30.30
N PHE A 411 2.50 -8.64 -29.64
CA PHE A 411 3.89 -8.88 -29.24
C PHE A 411 4.38 -10.21 -29.79
N ASP A 412 5.68 -10.31 -30.06
CA ASP A 412 6.36 -11.60 -30.07
C ASP A 412 6.82 -11.97 -28.64
N MET A 413 7.41 -13.15 -28.49
CA MET A 413 7.86 -13.65 -27.18
C MET A 413 8.95 -12.77 -26.56
N ASP A 414 9.91 -12.31 -27.37
CA ASP A 414 11.01 -11.45 -26.90
C ASP A 414 10.46 -10.12 -26.37
N ARG A 415 9.52 -9.51 -27.10
CA ARG A 415 8.87 -8.27 -26.65
C ARG A 415 8.01 -8.50 -25.42
N ALA A 416 7.28 -9.61 -25.31
CA ALA A 416 6.50 -9.92 -24.12
C ALA A 416 7.41 -10.04 -22.87
N ASN A 417 8.56 -10.70 -23.00
CA ASN A 417 9.56 -10.79 -21.93
C ASN A 417 10.16 -9.42 -21.59
N GLU A 418 10.48 -8.60 -22.58
CA GLU A 418 10.93 -7.22 -22.34
C GLU A 418 9.88 -6.42 -21.56
N VAL A 419 8.61 -6.47 -21.97
CA VAL A 419 7.51 -5.78 -21.28
C VAL A 419 7.36 -6.28 -19.86
N ALA A 420 7.42 -7.59 -19.62
CA ALA A 420 7.40 -8.13 -18.26
C ALA A 420 8.52 -7.54 -17.38
N GLY A 421 9.75 -7.45 -17.91
CA GLY A 421 10.87 -6.81 -17.23
C GLY A 421 10.63 -5.32 -16.95
N MET A 422 9.97 -4.62 -17.88
CA MET A 422 9.55 -3.24 -17.66
C MET A 422 8.59 -3.11 -16.47
N LEU A 423 7.52 -3.90 -16.45
CA LEU A 423 6.45 -3.77 -15.46
C LEU A 423 6.90 -4.09 -14.03
N PHE A 424 7.75 -5.11 -13.86
CA PHE A 424 8.19 -5.57 -12.54
C PHE A 424 9.44 -4.85 -12.02
N TYR A 425 10.24 -4.23 -12.89
CA TYR A 425 11.53 -3.67 -12.50
C TYR A 425 11.83 -2.31 -13.11
N GLU A 426 11.97 -2.20 -14.43
CA GLU A 426 12.50 -0.96 -15.03
C GLU A 426 11.57 0.23 -14.82
N ASN A 427 10.26 0.05 -14.97
CA ASN A 427 9.28 1.11 -14.76
C ASN A 427 9.29 1.61 -13.31
N PRO A 428 9.05 0.77 -12.28
CA PRO A 428 9.09 1.26 -10.91
C PRO A 428 10.45 1.84 -10.53
N LYS A 429 11.57 1.25 -10.99
CA LYS A 429 12.91 1.84 -10.78
C LYS A 429 13.02 3.27 -11.29
N ASN A 430 12.54 3.50 -12.51
CA ASN A 430 12.61 4.80 -13.18
C ASN A 430 11.63 5.82 -12.60
N ILE A 431 10.39 5.39 -12.33
CA ILE A 431 9.33 6.24 -11.74
C ILE A 431 9.79 6.79 -10.39
N PHE A 432 10.28 5.91 -9.51
CA PHE A 432 10.74 6.28 -8.15
C PHE A 432 12.21 6.70 -8.08
N ARG A 433 12.92 6.69 -9.21
CA ARG A 433 14.33 7.12 -9.33
C ARG A 433 15.25 6.40 -8.34
N LEU A 434 15.03 5.09 -8.19
CA LEU A 434 15.71 4.27 -7.18
C LEU A 434 17.19 4.06 -7.54
N LYS A 435 18.05 4.16 -6.53
CA LYS A 435 19.50 3.88 -6.62
C LYS A 435 19.78 2.47 -6.09
N VAL A 436 19.27 1.48 -6.83
CA VAL A 436 19.27 0.06 -6.46
C VAL A 436 20.33 -0.74 -7.20
#